data_AF-A0A2W4J6P0-F1
#
_entry.id   AF-A0A2W4J6P0-F1
#
_cell.length_a   1.000
_cell.length_b   1.000
_cell.length_c   1.000
_cell.angle_alpha   90.00
_cell.angle_beta   90.00
_cell.angle_gamma   90.00
#
_symmetry.space_group_name_H-M   'P 1'
#
loop_
_entity.id
_entity.type
_entity.pdbx_description
1 polymer ?
#
loop_
_entity_poly.entity_id
_entity_poly.type
_entity_poly.pdbx_seq_one_letter_code
_entity_poly.pdbx_strand_id
1 'polypeptide(L)' 'GPQALSYMVGRLEIQRMRAGAQAVLGERFDIRAFHDVVLGAGPLPMSILDRVVQEWATGLA' A
#
# COMPACT_ATOMS: atom_id res chain seq x y z
N GLY A 1 5.75 -22.23 8.69
CA GLY A 1 4.59 -22.84 7.98
C GLY A 1 4.06 -21.88 6.93
N PRO A 2 3.13 -22.31 6.07
CA PRO A 2 2.58 -21.49 4.98
C PRO A 2 1.99 -20.17 5.47
N GLN A 3 1.41 -20.12 6.67
CA GLN A 3 0.90 -18.89 7.26
C GLN A 3 2.01 -17.86 7.51
N ALA A 4 3.15 -18.27 8.10
CA ALA A 4 4.28 -17.38 8.35
C ALA A 4 4.88 -16.81 7.06
N LEU A 5 4.88 -17.60 5.99
CA LEU A 5 5.29 -17.15 4.65
C LEU A 5 4.32 -16.10 4.10
N SER A 6 3.01 -16.35 4.18
CA SER A 6 1.98 -15.38 3.75
C SER A 6 2.05 -14.06 4.53
N TYR A 7 2.29 -14.10 5.85
CA TYR A 7 2.51 -12.89 6.66
C TYR A 7 3.75 -12.10 6.22
N MET A 8 4.85 -12.79 5.92
CA MET A 8 6.07 -12.16 5.45
C MET A 8 5.87 -11.52 4.08
N VAL A 9 5.25 -12.25 3.14
CA VAL A 9 4.94 -11.74 1.79
C VAL A 9 4.05 -10.50 1.87
N GLY A 10 2.96 -10.55 2.65
CA GLY A 10 2.09 -9.39 2.84
C GLY A 10 2.81 -8.19 3.44
N ARG A 11 3.71 -8.40 4.40
CA ARG A 11 4.53 -7.33 4.97
C ARG A 11 5.46 -6.70 3.93
N LEU A 12 6.13 -7.51 3.11
CA LEU A 12 7.03 -7.03 2.06
C LEU A 12 6.27 -6.22 1.01
N GLU A 13 5.09 -6.68 0.60
CA GLU A 13 4.25 -5.95 -0.36
C GLU A 13 3.80 -4.59 0.20
N ILE A 14 3.36 -4.53 1.47
CA ILE A 14 3.00 -3.24 2.10
C ILE A 14 4.19 -2.28 2.16
N GLN A 15 5.39 -2.78 2.42
CA GLN A 15 6.60 -1.96 2.38
C GLN A 15 6.91 -1.45 0.96
N ARG A 16 6.74 -2.30 -0.06
CA ARG A 16 6.92 -1.92 -1.47
C ARG A 16 5.93 -0.84 -1.89
N MET A 17 4.65 -1.02 -1.56
CA MET A 17 3.59 -0.04 -1.83
C MET A 17 3.89 1.31 -1.17
N ARG A 18 4.29 1.29 0.10
CA ARG A 18 4.69 2.50 0.83
C ARG A 18 5.86 3.21 0.16
N ALA A 19 6.92 2.48 -0.18
CA ALA A 19 8.10 3.06 -0.84
C ALA A 19 7.73 3.70 -2.19
N GLY A 20 6.86 3.06 -2.97
CA GLY A 20 6.34 3.61 -4.22
C GLY A 20 5.55 4.90 -4.00
N ALA A 21 4.60 4.90 -3.06
CA ALA A 21 3.83 6.11 -2.75
C ALA A 21 4.70 7.25 -2.21
N GLN A 22 5.71 6.96 -1.38
CA GLN A 22 6.68 7.94 -0.89
C GLN A 22 7.46 8.57 -2.05
N ALA A 23 7.88 7.76 -3.04
CA ALA A 23 8.59 8.25 -4.21
C ALA A 23 7.72 9.15 -5.10
N VAL A 24 6.42 8.83 -5.25
CA VAL A 24 5.49 9.62 -6.06
C VAL A 24 5.10 10.93 -5.38
N LEU A 25 4.78 10.89 -4.09
CA LEU A 25 4.25 12.06 -3.36
C LEU A 25 5.33 12.99 -2.81
N GLY A 26 6.55 12.50 -2.59
CA GLY A 26 7.66 13.29 -2.04
C GLY A 26 7.27 13.92 -0.69
N GLU A 27 7.46 15.24 -0.56
CA GLU A 27 7.11 15.99 0.65
C GLU A 27 5.61 15.98 1.00
N ARG A 28 4.73 15.63 0.03
CA ARG A 28 3.29 15.50 0.27
C ARG A 28 2.90 14.15 0.86
N PHE A 29 3.84 13.22 1.01
CA PHE A 29 3.54 11.91 1.58
C PHE A 29 3.16 12.04 3.06
N ASP A 30 1.96 11.57 3.41
CA ASP A 30 1.53 11.39 4.80
C ASP A 30 1.36 9.89 5.09
N ILE A 31 2.08 9.40 6.11
CA ILE A 31 2.00 8.01 6.56
C ILE A 31 0.63 7.64 7.13
N ARG A 32 -0.09 8.60 7.74
CA ARG A 32 -1.44 8.38 8.24
C ARG A 32 -2.40 8.17 7.08
N ALA A 33 -2.35 9.04 6.08
CA ALA A 33 -3.16 8.90 4.87
C ALA A 33 -2.87 7.57 4.13
N PHE A 34 -1.60 7.15 4.04
CA PHE A 34 -1.26 5.83 3.49
C PHE A 34 -1.92 4.70 4.27
N HIS A 35 -1.88 4.73 5.61
CA HIS A 35 -2.55 3.71 6.42
C HIS A 35 -4.08 3.75 6.27
N ASP A 36 -4.66 4.94 6.16
CA ASP A 36 -6.10 5.09 5.95
C ASP A 36 -6.54 4.48 4.61
N VAL A 37 -5.75 4.68 3.54
CA VAL A 37 -5.99 4.02 2.24
C VAL A 37 -5.87 2.50 2.37
N VAL A 38 -4.82 2.01 3.01
CA VAL A 38 -4.57 0.56 3.13
C VAL A 38 -5.61 -0.16 3.98
N LEU A 39 -6.01 0.43 5.11
CA LEU A 39 -6.98 -0.16 6.03
C LEU A 39 -8.42 0.07 5.56
N GLY A 40 -8.70 1.23 4.95
CA GLY A 40 -10.02 1.61 4.47
C GLY A 40 -10.47 0.83 3.23
N ALA A 41 -9.53 0.30 2.44
CA ALA A 41 -9.85 -0.51 1.26
C ALA A 41 -10.45 -1.89 1.58
N GLY A 42 -10.38 -2.34 2.85
CA GLY A 42 -10.91 -3.63 3.27
C GLY A 42 -10.08 -4.83 2.75
N PRO A 43 -10.62 -6.05 2.81
CA PRO A 43 -9.89 -7.25 2.43
C PRO A 43 -9.78 -7.36 0.90
N LEU A 44 -8.66 -6.87 0.35
CA LEU A 44 -8.35 -6.95 -1.08
C LEU A 44 -7.16 -7.89 -1.35
N PRO A 45 -7.11 -8.52 -2.54
CA PRO A 45 -5.88 -9.10 -3.06
C PRO A 45 -4.78 -8.03 -3.11
N MET A 46 -3.53 -8.41 -2.79
CA MET A 46 -2.40 -7.47 -2.74
C MET A 46 -2.18 -6.68 -4.04
N SER A 47 -2.44 -7.30 -5.19
CA SER A 47 -2.35 -6.64 -6.50
C SER A 47 -3.39 -5.53 -6.70
N ILE A 48 -4.59 -5.70 -6.14
CA ILE A 48 -5.65 -4.68 -6.20
C ILE A 48 -5.34 -3.57 -5.21
N LEU A 49 -4.88 -3.92 -4.01
CA LEU A 49 -4.44 -2.94 -3.01
C LEU A 49 -3.29 -2.05 -3.53
N ASP A 50 -2.32 -2.64 -4.23
CA ASP A 50 -1.23 -1.87 -4.87
C ASP A 50 -1.79 -0.84 -5.86
N ARG A 51 -2.74 -1.24 -6.70
CA ARG A 51 -3.40 -0.31 -7.63
C ARG A 51 -4.10 0.84 -6.91
N VAL A 52 -4.85 0.55 -5.84
CA VAL A 52 -5.53 1.58 -5.03
C VAL A 52 -4.54 2.58 -4.44
N VAL A 53 -3.39 2.10 -3.93
CA VAL A 53 -2.32 2.97 -3.42
C VAL A 53 -1.71 3.81 -4.54
N GLN A 54 -1.49 3.24 -5.73
CA GLN A 54 -0.96 3.98 -6.89
C GLN A 54 -1.93 5.06 -7.37
N GLU A 55 -3.22 4.76 -7.47
CA GLU A 55 -4.28 5.71 -7.87
C GLU A 55 -4.34 6.89 -6.89
N TRP A 56 -4.33 6.61 -5.58
CA TRP A 56 -4.23 7.63 -4.54
C TRP A 56 -2.96 8.48 -4.67
N ALA A 57 -1.78 7.85 -4.80
CA ALA A 57 -0.51 8.56 -4.81
C ALA A 57 -0.33 9.45 -6.06
N THR A 58 -0.86 9.02 -7.20
CA THR A 58 -0.78 9.76 -8.47
C THR A 58 -1.90 10.80 -8.63
N GLY A 59 -2.90 10.80 -7.73
CA GLY A 59 -4.07 11.67 -7.83
C GLY A 59 -4.98 11.32 -9.00
N LEU A 60 -4.89 10.08 -9.50
CA LEU A 60 -5.79 9.55 -10.51
C LEU A 60 -7.04 9.03 -9.80
N ALA A 61 -8.05 9.88 -9.69
CA ALA A 61 -9.40 9.55 -9.22
C ALA A 61 -10.44 10.13 -10.17
#